data_AF-A0A1X7C1U5-F1
#
_entry.id   AF-A0A1X7C1U5-F1
#
_cell.length_a   1.000
_cell.length_b   1.000
_cell.length_c   1.000
_cell.angle_alpha   90.00
_cell.angle_beta   90.00
_cell.angle_gamma   90.00
#
_symmetry.space_group_name_H-M   'P 1'
#
loop_
_entity.id
_entity.type
_entity.pdbx_description
1 polymer ?
#
loop_
_entity_poly.entity_id
_entity_poly.type
_entity_poly.pdbx_seq_one_letter_code
_entity_poly.pdbx_strand_id
1 'polypeptide(L)'
;MKYICKQNCYVRNSQGVFQRFNRGDSADFEENVAVVEHFEEADCGFNESGEGKIKSEREDLLDTLKNLGAAFSPKDSMPKLRKILKEAESE
;
A
#
# COMPACT_ATOMS: atom_id res chain seq x y z
N MET A 1 -1.99 -20.13 -3.85
CA MET A 1 -3.17 -19.71 -3.05
C MET A 1 -3.02 -18.22 -2.80
N LYS A 2 -4.08 -17.44 -3.04
CA LYS A 2 -4.00 -15.98 -2.98
C LYS A 2 -4.31 -15.50 -1.57
N TYR A 3 -3.46 -14.63 -1.05
CA TYR A 3 -3.59 -14.00 0.26
C TYR A 3 -3.51 -12.48 0.13
N ILE A 4 -4.13 -11.75 1.05
CA ILE A 4 -4.13 -10.28 1.11
C ILE A 4 -3.43 -9.85 2.40
N CYS A 5 -2.40 -9.00 2.34
CA CYS A 5 -1.82 -8.48 3.59
C CYS A 5 -2.84 -7.56 4.28
N LYS A 6 -3.14 -7.79 5.56
CA LYS A 6 -4.04 -6.98 6.38
C LYS A 6 -3.41 -5.67 6.86
N GLN A 7 -2.09 -5.56 6.77
CA GLN A 7 -1.33 -4.41 7.25
C GLN A 7 -0.07 -4.20 6.40
N ASN A 8 0.60 -3.06 6.55
CA ASN A 8 1.86 -2.84 5.85
C ASN A 8 2.95 -3.72 6.48
N CYS A 9 3.47 -4.67 5.72
CA CYS A 9 4.30 -5.77 6.20
C CYS A 9 5.48 -6.01 5.25
N TYR A 10 6.65 -6.40 5.77
CA TYR A 10 7.76 -6.87 4.94
C TYR A 10 7.86 -8.38 5.09
N VAL A 11 7.62 -9.11 4.00
CA VAL A 11 7.64 -10.58 4.00
C VAL A 11 8.56 -11.09 2.91
N ARG A 12 9.24 -12.19 3.23
CA ARG A 12 10.14 -12.86 2.29
C ARG A 12 9.30 -13.60 1.25
N ASN A 13 9.47 -13.27 -0.01
CA ASN A 13 8.80 -13.99 -1.10
C ASN A 13 9.44 -15.38 -1.30
N SER A 14 8.85 -16.19 -2.18
CA SER A 14 9.33 -17.54 -2.54
C SER A 14 10.75 -17.56 -3.12
N GLN A 15 11.27 -16.43 -3.60
CA GLN A 15 12.65 -16.27 -4.07
C GLN A 15 13.62 -15.90 -2.93
N GLY A 16 13.15 -15.83 -1.68
CA GLY A 16 13.97 -15.45 -0.53
C GLY A 16 14.26 -13.95 -0.41
N VAL A 17 13.54 -13.10 -1.17
CA VAL A 17 13.70 -11.64 -1.15
C VAL A 17 12.67 -11.00 -0.23
N PHE A 18 13.10 -10.07 0.63
CA PHE A 18 12.17 -9.26 1.42
C PHE A 18 11.42 -8.30 0.50
N GLN A 19 10.14 -8.56 0.33
CA GLN A 19 9.22 -7.73 -0.43
C GLN A 19 8.30 -7.01 0.55
N ARG A 20 8.10 -5.71 0.31
CA ARG A 20 7.09 -4.94 1.03
C ARG A 20 5.73 -5.28 0.45
N PHE A 21 4.82 -5.68 1.30
CA PHE A 21 3.41 -5.85 1.00
C PHE A 21 2.66 -4.78 1.79
N ASN A 22 1.85 -3.99 1.09
CA ASN A 22 0.99 -3.03 1.76
C ASN A 22 -0.34 -3.70 2.15
N ARG A 23 -1.09 -3.07 3.04
CA ARG A 23 -2.44 -3.51 3.34
C ARG A 23 -3.27 -3.56 2.05
N GLY A 24 -3.91 -4.69 1.77
CA GLY A 24 -4.65 -4.93 0.52
C GLY A 24 -3.81 -5.54 -0.60
N ASP A 25 -2.49 -5.64 -0.45
CA ASP A 25 -1.62 -6.24 -1.46
C ASP A 25 -1.81 -7.75 -1.50
N SER A 26 -1.94 -8.29 -2.71
CA SER A 26 -2.18 -9.71 -2.90
C SER A 26 -0.91 -10.47 -3.21
N ALA A 27 -0.62 -11.48 -2.41
CA ALA A 27 0.48 -12.40 -2.61
C ALA A 27 -0.06 -13.78 -2.98
N ASP A 28 0.55 -14.45 -3.95
CA ASP A 28 0.33 -15.88 -4.15
C ASP A 28 1.39 -16.64 -3.36
N PHE A 29 0.94 -17.38 -2.35
CA PHE A 29 1.78 -18.28 -1.56
C PHE A 29 1.48 -19.73 -1.93
N GLU A 30 2.49 -20.59 -1.83
CA GLU A 30 2.32 -22.03 -2.03
C GLU A 30 1.42 -22.63 -0.94
N GLU A 31 0.66 -23.67 -1.32
CA GLU A 31 -0.22 -24.40 -0.40
C GLU A 31 0.61 -25.01 0.74
N ASN A 32 0.24 -24.75 1.99
CA ASN A 32 0.95 -25.14 3.23
C ASN A 32 2.17 -24.30 3.65
N VAL A 33 2.40 -23.12 3.06
CA VAL A 33 3.35 -22.17 3.65
C VAL A 33 2.73 -21.59 4.94
N ALA A 34 3.53 -21.48 6.01
CA ALA A 34 3.15 -20.73 7.21
C ALA A 34 3.01 -19.25 6.84
N VAL A 35 1.85 -18.89 6.29
CA VAL A 35 1.51 -17.53 5.93
C VAL A 35 1.48 -16.72 7.22
N VAL A 36 2.37 -15.72 7.29
CA VAL A 36 2.53 -14.82 8.44
C VAL A 36 1.15 -14.28 8.83
N GLU A 37 0.82 -14.19 10.13
CA GLU A 37 -0.48 -13.74 10.69
C GLU A 37 -1.09 -12.48 10.04
N HIS A 38 -0.25 -11.71 9.36
CA HIS A 38 -0.59 -10.49 8.67
C HIS A 38 -1.25 -10.70 7.30
N PHE A 39 -1.41 -11.93 6.82
CA PHE A 39 -2.02 -12.22 5.53
C PHE A 39 -3.29 -13.06 5.70
N GLU A 40 -4.34 -12.63 5.02
CA GLU A 40 -5.67 -13.26 5.04
C GLU A 40 -5.87 -14.00 3.73
N GLU A 41 -6.40 -15.22 3.77
CA GLU A 41 -6.70 -15.96 2.54
C GLU A 41 -7.77 -15.21 1.76
N ALA A 42 -7.50 -14.95 0.49
CA ALA A 42 -8.44 -14.28 -0.40
C ALA A 42 -9.48 -15.31 -0.83
N ASP A 43 -10.40 -15.64 0.08
CA ASP A 43 -11.49 -16.56 -0.19
C ASP A 43 -12.35 -15.95 -1.31
N CYS A 44 -12.53 -16.69 -2.40
CA CYS A 44 -13.24 -16.28 -3.60
C CYS A 44 -14.76 -16.20 -3.35
N GLY A 45 -15.19 -15.28 -2.48
CA GLY A 45 -16.57 -15.17 -2.02
C GLY A 45 -17.01 -13.75 -1.71
N PHE A 46 -17.44 -13.05 -2.77
CA PHE A 46 -18.51 -12.04 -2.76
C PHE A 46 -18.32 -10.67 -2.04
N ASN A 47 -18.48 -9.65 -2.87
CA ASN A 47 -19.17 -8.37 -2.67
C ASN A 47 -18.49 -7.14 -2.02
N GLU A 48 -18.29 -6.17 -2.92
CA GLU A 48 -18.88 -4.82 -2.88
C GLU A 48 -18.11 -3.73 -2.10
N SER A 49 -17.84 -2.65 -2.85
CA SER A 49 -17.38 -1.33 -2.38
C SER A 49 -15.90 -1.20 -2.01
N GLY A 50 -15.08 -0.99 -3.03
CA GLY A 50 -13.76 -0.40 -2.85
C GLY A 50 -13.13 -0.19 -4.20
N GLU A 51 -13.27 1.03 -4.73
CA GLU A 51 -12.66 1.50 -5.99
C GLU A 51 -11.17 1.12 -6.07
N GLY A 52 -10.89 -0.06 -6.62
CA GLY A 52 -9.56 -0.49 -7.03
C GLY A 52 -9.12 0.26 -8.28
N LYS A 53 -9.13 1.59 -8.23
CA LYS A 53 -8.31 2.38 -9.14
C LYS A 53 -6.94 2.40 -8.49
N ILE A 54 -6.01 1.62 -9.05
CA ILE A 54 -4.60 1.59 -8.67
C ILE A 54 -4.07 3.03 -8.75
N LYS A 55 -4.17 3.79 -7.65
CA LYS A 55 -3.66 5.16 -7.55
C LYS A 55 -2.15 5.04 -7.56
N SER A 56 -1.49 5.74 -8.49
CA SER A 56 -0.03 5.76 -8.52
C SER A 56 0.50 6.37 -7.20
N GLU A 57 1.73 6.03 -6.79
CA GLU A 57 2.36 6.60 -5.56
C GLU A 57 2.22 8.12 -5.49
N ARG A 58 2.26 8.78 -6.66
CA ARG A 58 2.00 10.22 -6.79
C ARG A 58 0.59 10.62 -6.35
N GLU A 59 -0.44 9.90 -6.76
CA GLU A 59 -1.83 10.22 -6.44
C GLU A 59 -2.12 10.04 -4.95
N ASP A 60 -1.59 8.98 -4.33
CA ASP A 60 -1.67 8.76 -2.89
C ASP A 60 -1.00 9.90 -2.09
N LEU A 61 0.15 10.35 -2.57
CA LEU A 61 0.90 11.42 -1.94
C LEU A 61 0.20 12.79 -2.10
N LEU A 62 -0.44 13.05 -3.24
CA LEU A 62 -1.26 14.25 -3.45
C LEU A 62 -2.53 14.22 -2.57
N ASP A 63 -3.14 13.04 -2.41
CA ASP A 63 -4.31 12.85 -1.53
C ASP A 63 -3.92 13.14 -0.07
N THR A 64 -2.81 12.57 0.39
CA THR A 64 -2.27 12.80 1.75
C THR A 64 -1.98 14.27 2.00
N LEU A 65 -1.28 14.95 1.09
CA LEU A 65 -1.01 16.39 1.21
C LEU A 65 -2.29 17.23 1.24
N LYS A 66 -3.31 16.83 0.49
CA LYS A 66 -4.62 17.51 0.47
C LYS A 66 -5.35 17.34 1.81
N ASN A 67 -5.32 16.14 2.39
CA ASN A 67 -5.91 15.86 3.69
C ASN A 67 -5.20 16.63 4.82
N LEU A 68 -3.88 16.82 4.71
CA LEU A 68 -3.09 17.64 5.64
C LEU A 68 -3.28 19.14 5.45
N GLY A 69 -4.04 19.58 4.44
CA GLY A 69 -4.22 21.00 4.14
C GLY A 69 -2.95 21.69 3.64
N ALA A 70 -1.93 20.93 3.25
CA ALA A 70 -0.66 21.47 2.80
C ALA A 70 -0.80 22.19 1.46
N ALA A 71 -0.10 23.31 1.29
CA ALA A 71 -0.06 24.02 0.01
C ALA A 71 0.92 23.32 -0.95
N PHE A 72 0.39 22.59 -1.94
CA PHE A 72 1.19 21.95 -3.00
C PHE A 72 0.55 22.16 -4.38
N SER A 73 1.36 21.99 -5.44
CA SER A 73 0.86 21.94 -6.80
C SER A 73 0.87 20.50 -7.32
N PRO A 74 -0.19 20.02 -7.99
CA PRO A 74 -0.22 18.66 -8.56
C PRO A 74 0.83 18.44 -9.65
N LYS A 75 1.40 19.52 -10.20
CA LYS A 75 2.51 19.49 -11.17
C LYS A 75 3.89 19.46 -10.54
N ASP A 76 4.00 19.62 -9.22
CA ASP A 76 5.31 19.58 -8.55
C ASP A 76 5.98 18.21 -8.71
N SER A 77 7.31 18.21 -8.67
CA SER A 77 8.12 16.98 -8.75
C SER A 77 7.96 16.16 -7.47
N MET A 78 7.99 14.83 -7.59
CA MET A 78 7.94 13.88 -6.46
C MET A 78 8.83 14.26 -5.26
N PRO A 79 10.12 14.64 -5.41
CA PRO A 79 10.95 15.03 -4.28
C PRO A 79 10.44 16.29 -3.55
N LYS A 80 9.83 17.22 -4.27
CA LYS A 80 9.25 18.44 -3.68
C LYS A 80 7.98 18.12 -2.91
N LEU A 81 7.10 17.29 -3.48
CA LEU A 81 5.89 16.85 -2.80
C LEU A 81 6.21 16.06 -1.51
N ARG A 82 7.22 15.17 -1.53
CA ARG A 82 7.71 14.46 -0.33
C ARG A 82 8.26 15.40 0.74
N LYS A 83 8.93 16.48 0.32
CA LYS A 83 9.43 17.50 1.26
C LYS A 83 8.28 18.23 1.94
N ILE A 84 7.28 18.68 1.17
CA ILE A 84 6.09 19.36 1.70
C ILE A 84 5.35 18.44 2.67
N LEU A 85 5.26 17.14 2.36
CA LEU A 85 4.62 16.16 3.25
C LEU A 85 5.33 16.11 4.59
N LYS A 86 6.66 15.98 4.58
CA LYS A 86 7.46 15.96 5.80
C LYS A 86 7.35 17.26 6.61
N GLU A 87 7.27 18.41 5.94
CA GLU A 87 7.06 19.70 6.59
C GLU A 87 5.67 19.78 7.23
N ALA A 88 4.62 19.31 6.54
CA ALA A 88 3.24 19.28 7.04
C ALA A 88 3.01 18.23 8.15
N GLU A 89 3.77 17.14 8.20
CA GLU A 89 3.72 16.15 9.28
C GLU A 89 4.50 16.57 10.53
N SER A 90 5.38 17.57 10.43
CA SER A 90 6.24 18.03 11.54
C SER A 90 5.66 19.22 12.31
N GLU A 91 4.49 19.73 11.92
CA GLU A 91 3.79 20.88 12.51
C GLU A 91 2.61 20.42 13.37
#